data_AF-A0A0F9A508-F1
#
_entry.id   AF-A0A0F9A508-F1
#
_cell.length_a   1.000
_cell.length_b   1.000
_cell.length_c   1.000
_cell.angle_alpha   90.00
_cell.angle_beta   90.00
_cell.angle_gamma   90.00
#
_symmetry.space_group_name_H-M   'P 1'
#
loop_
_entity.id
_entity.type
_entity.pdbx_description
1 polymer ?
#
loop_
_entity_poly.entity_id
_entity_poly.type
_entity_poly.pdbx_seq_one_letter_code
_entity_poly.pdbx_strand_id
1 'polypeptide(L)'
;MEKITITKVYRSNKDKKGILLTTSDGREYTRLALKTREHGDSWVSGFGNDKNASWKEGDIVEVVIEKKGQYINFSVPKEKDITMERLDKIEADIKELKNLINGNPAMIKDDRDTIEEVPF
;
A
#
# COMPACT_ATOMS: atom_id res chain seq x y z
N MET A 1 1.97 1.10 0.50
CA MET A 1 0.60 1.58 0.81
C MET A 1 0.37 1.47 2.32
N GLU A 2 -0.75 1.98 2.87
CA GLU A 2 -1.06 1.92 4.30
C GLU A 2 -2.44 1.28 4.55
N LYS A 3 -2.51 0.36 5.51
CA LYS A 3 -3.79 -0.20 5.99
C LYS A 3 -4.32 0.68 7.10
N ILE A 4 -5.55 1.14 6.94
CA ILE A 4 -6.25 1.98 7.91
C ILE A 4 -7.56 1.35 8.36
N THR A 5 -7.93 1.59 9.60
CA THR A 5 -9.19 1.14 10.21
C THR A 5 -10.14 2.33 10.31
N ILE A 6 -11.25 2.28 9.59
CA ILE A 6 -12.23 3.37 9.55
C ILE A 6 -13.01 3.43 10.86
N THR A 7 -13.01 4.58 11.52
CA THR A 7 -13.79 4.83 12.75
C THR A 7 -14.95 5.78 12.54
N LYS A 8 -14.91 6.62 11.49
CA LYS A 8 -16.03 7.48 11.09
C LYS A 8 -16.00 7.75 9.60
N VAL A 9 -17.16 7.78 8.95
CA VAL A 9 -17.31 8.12 7.53
C VAL A 9 -18.15 9.38 7.36
N TYR A 10 -17.68 10.32 6.55
CA TYR A 10 -18.43 11.50 6.14
C TYR A 10 -18.35 11.67 4.63
N ARG A 11 -19.51 11.84 3.98
CA ARG A 11 -19.64 12.09 2.54
C ARG A 11 -20.44 13.35 2.29
N SER A 12 -19.96 14.20 1.38
CA SER A 12 -20.72 15.35 0.90
C SER A 12 -20.29 15.74 -0.50
N ASN A 13 -21.25 16.06 -1.36
CA ASN A 13 -21.02 16.68 -2.67
C ASN A 13 -21.25 18.21 -2.64
N LYS A 14 -21.56 18.78 -1.48
CA LYS A 14 -21.83 20.20 -1.29
C LYS A 14 -20.98 20.80 -0.19
N ASP A 15 -20.74 22.10 -0.31
CA ASP A 15 -20.13 22.93 0.73
C ASP A 15 -21.16 23.35 1.80
N LYS A 16 -20.73 24.16 2.77
CA LYS A 16 -21.58 24.66 3.86
C LYS A 16 -22.71 25.59 3.39
N LYS A 17 -22.61 26.16 2.19
CA LYS A 17 -23.60 27.04 1.58
C LYS A 17 -24.53 26.29 0.63
N GLY A 18 -24.35 24.98 0.47
CA GLY A 18 -25.12 24.14 -0.43
C GLY A 18 -24.64 24.16 -1.89
N ILE A 19 -23.48 24.78 -2.17
CA ILE A 19 -22.88 24.83 -3.50
C ILE A 19 -22.17 23.51 -3.78
N LEU A 20 -22.31 22.97 -5.00
CA LEU A 20 -21.65 21.73 -5.40
C LEU A 20 -20.13 21.86 -5.36
N LEU A 21 -19.48 20.82 -4.85
CA LEU A 21 -18.03 20.74 -4.82
C LEU A 21 -17.51 20.41 -6.22
N THR A 22 -16.66 21.29 -6.75
CA THR A 22 -16.04 21.12 -8.06
C THR A 22 -14.52 21.08 -7.94
N THR A 23 -13.89 20.25 -8.76
CA THR A 23 -12.44 20.19 -8.94
C THR A 23 -11.95 21.44 -9.69
N SER A 24 -10.63 21.64 -9.75
CA SER A 24 -10.03 22.79 -10.46
C SER A 24 -10.37 22.84 -11.96
N ASP A 25 -10.66 21.68 -12.56
CA ASP A 25 -11.11 21.54 -13.95
C ASP A 25 -12.63 21.54 -14.12
N GLY A 26 -13.39 21.86 -13.05
CA GLY A 26 -14.83 22.09 -13.10
C GLY A 26 -15.71 20.85 -12.94
N ARG A 27 -15.14 19.66 -12.71
CA ARG A 27 -15.92 18.43 -12.50
C ARG A 27 -16.46 18.37 -11.08
N GLU A 28 -17.72 17.99 -10.94
CA GLU A 28 -18.32 17.75 -9.64
C GLU A 28 -17.71 16.51 -8.97
N TYR A 29 -17.55 16.55 -7.65
CA TYR A 29 -17.05 15.41 -6.90
C TYR A 29 -17.75 15.24 -5.55
N THR A 30 -17.74 14.00 -5.06
CA THR A 30 -18.11 13.71 -3.67
C THR A 30 -16.84 13.70 -2.82
N ARG A 31 -16.79 14.56 -1.81
CA ARG A 31 -15.76 14.50 -0.78
C ARG A 31 -16.05 13.33 0.15
N LEU A 32 -15.03 12.51 0.39
CA LEU A 32 -15.02 11.46 1.40
C LEU A 32 -14.00 11.85 2.48
N ALA A 33 -14.47 12.06 3.71
CA ALA A 33 -13.61 12.29 4.86
C ALA A 33 -13.76 11.13 5.85
N LEU A 34 -12.64 10.61 6.32
CA LEU A 34 -12.58 9.48 7.22
C LEU A 34 -11.92 9.91 8.54
N LYS A 35 -12.45 9.46 9.67
CA LYS A 35 -11.61 9.27 10.85
C LYS A 35 -11.11 7.84 10.84
N THR A 36 -9.88 7.65 11.27
CA THR A 36 -9.19 6.36 11.26
C THR A 36 -8.49 6.15 12.57
N ARG A 37 -8.34 4.89 13.00
CA ARG A 37 -7.61 4.56 14.23
C ARG A 37 -6.17 5.06 14.19
N GLU A 38 -5.53 4.98 13.03
CA GLU A 38 -4.10 5.24 12.79
C GLU A 38 -3.76 6.74 12.75
N HIS A 39 -4.76 7.59 12.49
CA HIS A 39 -4.61 9.05 12.46
C HIS A 39 -5.42 9.78 13.55
N GLY A 40 -5.93 9.04 14.54
CA GLY A 40 -6.60 9.58 15.71
C GLY A 40 -7.78 10.50 15.37
N ASP A 41 -7.71 11.74 15.86
CA ASP A 41 -8.77 12.74 15.66
C ASP A 41 -8.69 13.53 14.36
N SER A 42 -7.58 13.39 13.62
CA SER A 42 -7.42 14.04 12.33
C SER A 42 -8.32 13.41 11.27
N TRP A 43 -8.94 14.26 10.45
CA TRP A 43 -9.70 13.79 9.29
C TRP A 43 -8.76 13.51 8.11
N VAL A 44 -8.92 12.34 7.53
CA VAL A 44 -8.23 11.90 6.32
C VAL A 44 -9.17 12.12 5.13
N SER A 45 -8.81 13.02 4.21
CA SER A 45 -9.71 13.45 3.14
C SER A 45 -9.35 12.85 1.78
N GLY A 46 -10.34 12.48 0.99
CA GLY A 46 -10.16 11.93 -0.35
C GLY A 46 -11.41 12.09 -1.22
N PHE A 47 -11.35 11.49 -2.40
CA PHE A 47 -12.46 11.51 -3.36
C PHE A 47 -13.32 10.25 -3.22
N GLY A 48 -14.64 10.43 -3.16
CA GLY A 48 -15.61 9.36 -3.26
C GLY A 48 -15.68 8.81 -4.69
N ASN A 49 -15.69 7.49 -4.83
CA ASN A 49 -15.82 6.77 -6.10
C ASN A 49 -16.40 5.36 -5.86
N ASP A 50 -16.63 4.60 -6.93
CA ASP A 50 -17.24 3.27 -6.85
C ASP A 50 -16.45 2.29 -5.97
N LYS A 51 -15.11 2.39 -5.97
CA LYS A 51 -14.24 1.50 -5.17
C LYS A 51 -14.36 1.73 -3.68
N ASN A 52 -14.79 2.91 -3.26
CA ASN A 52 -14.96 3.27 -1.86
C ASN A 52 -16.40 3.60 -1.50
N ALA A 53 -17.38 3.36 -2.37
CA ALA A 53 -18.78 3.69 -2.15
C ALA A 53 -19.36 2.92 -0.95
N SER A 54 -18.96 1.66 -0.79
CA SER A 54 -19.44 0.76 0.27
C SER A 54 -18.69 0.87 1.60
N TRP A 55 -17.64 1.68 1.68
CA TRP A 55 -16.84 1.82 2.90
C TRP A 55 -17.67 2.39 4.05
N LYS A 56 -17.57 1.74 5.20
CA LYS A 56 -18.28 2.06 6.43
C LYS A 56 -17.38 1.96 7.65
N GLU A 57 -17.89 2.40 8.80
CA GLU A 57 -17.19 2.30 10.08
C GLU A 57 -16.90 0.83 10.42
N GLY A 58 -15.69 0.56 10.92
CA GLY A 58 -15.18 -0.78 11.23
C GLY A 58 -14.41 -1.46 10.11
N ASP A 59 -14.54 -0.99 8.86
CA ASP A 59 -13.80 -1.57 7.74
C ASP A 59 -12.29 -1.30 7.87
N ILE A 60 -11.48 -2.30 7.47
CA ILE A 60 -10.04 -2.16 7.28
C ILE A 60 -9.79 -2.06 5.78
N VAL A 61 -9.19 -0.95 5.35
CA VAL A 61 -8.97 -0.64 3.93
C VAL A 61 -7.52 -0.26 3.68
N GLU A 62 -7.05 -0.48 2.45
CA GLU A 62 -5.71 -0.10 2.02
C GLU A 62 -5.76 1.16 1.18
N VAL A 63 -4.96 2.15 1.55
CA VAL A 63 -4.93 3.48 0.92
C VAL A 63 -3.50 3.99 0.73
N VAL A 64 -3.34 4.96 -0.15
CA VAL A 64 -2.12 5.78 -0.22
C VAL A 64 -2.36 7.06 0.57
N ILE A 65 -1.60 7.29 1.64
CA ILE A 65 -1.68 8.50 2.47
C ILE A 65 -0.71 9.56 1.95
N GLU A 66 -1.21 10.79 1.77
CA GLU A 66 -0.41 11.96 1.40
C GLU A 66 -0.60 13.08 2.45
N LYS A 67 0.49 13.49 3.10
CA LYS A 67 0.47 14.59 4.08
C LYS A 67 0.92 15.89 3.42
N LYS A 68 0.10 16.95 3.49
CA LYS A 68 0.40 18.29 2.97
C LYS A 68 0.15 19.33 4.06
N GLY A 69 1.21 19.69 4.78
CA GLY A 69 1.10 20.54 5.96
C GLY A 69 0.24 19.89 7.04
N GLN A 70 -0.82 20.57 7.46
CA GLN A 70 -1.78 20.07 8.46
C GLN A 70 -2.84 19.09 7.89
N TYR A 71 -2.88 18.91 6.57
CA TYR A 71 -3.91 18.10 5.92
C TYR A 71 -3.39 16.70 5.62
N ILE A 72 -4.18 15.69 6.00
CA ILE A 72 -3.95 14.30 5.64
C ILE A 72 -4.94 13.94 4.54
N ASN A 73 -4.43 13.56 3.38
CA ASN A 73 -5.23 13.11 2.25
C ASN A 73 -5.01 11.62 1.99
N PHE A 74 -5.98 10.98 1.35
CA PHE A 74 -5.82 9.61 0.87
C PHE A 74 -6.28 9.47 -0.57
N SER A 75 -5.74 8.45 -1.24
CA SER A 75 -6.27 7.94 -2.50
C SER A 75 -6.39 6.43 -2.47
N VAL A 76 -7.33 5.89 -3.24
CA VAL A 76 -7.45 4.43 -3.45
C VAL A 76 -6.30 4.01 -4.37
N PRO A 77 -5.53 2.97 -4.03
CA PRO A 77 -4.42 2.52 -4.85
C PRO A 77 -4.84 2.22 -6.28
N LYS A 78 -4.03 2.68 -7.23
CA LYS A 78 -4.17 2.33 -8.64
C LYS A 78 -3.47 1.00 -8.88
N GLU A 79 -3.83 0.31 -9.96
CA GLU A 79 -3.20 -0.96 -10.33
C GLU A 79 -1.67 -0.82 -10.49
N LYS A 80 -1.22 0.33 -10.99
CA LYS A 80 0.21 0.66 -11.10
C LYS A 80 0.89 0.68 -9.73
N ASP A 81 0.25 1.29 -8.73
CA ASP A 81 0.79 1.40 -7.36
C ASP A 81 0.92 0.01 -6.73
N ILE A 82 -0.08 -0.85 -6.94
CA ILE A 82 -0.06 -2.26 -6.48
C ILE A 82 1.06 -3.03 -7.18
N THR A 83 1.23 -2.81 -8.49
CA THR A 83 2.24 -3.49 -9.29
C THR A 83 3.64 -3.09 -8.87
N MET A 84 3.88 -1.80 -8.62
CA MET A 84 5.14 -1.27 -8.11
C MET A 84 5.48 -1.85 -6.74
N GLU A 85 4.53 -1.88 -5.80
CA GLU A 85 4.80 -2.45 -4.48
C GLU A 85 5.13 -3.96 -4.54
N ARG A 86 4.52 -4.70 -5.47
CA ARG A 86 4.87 -6.11 -5.71
C ARG A 86 6.26 -6.26 -6.31
N LEU A 87 6.63 -5.38 -7.24
CA LEU A 87 7.96 -5.38 -7.85
C LEU A 87 9.04 -5.12 -6.79
N ASP A 88 8.83 -4.11 -5.93
CA ASP A 88 9.77 -3.76 -4.86
C ASP A 88 10.00 -4.95 -3.89
N LYS A 89 8.94 -5.69 -3.56
CA LYS A 89 9.03 -6.91 -2.74
C LYS A 89 9.84 -8.00 -3.44
N ILE A 90 9.58 -8.26 -4.71
CA ILE A 90 10.33 -9.24 -5.51
C ILE A 90 11.80 -8.84 -5.60
N GLU A 91 12.11 -7.56 -5.79
CA GLU A 91 13.49 -7.07 -5.83
C GLU A 91 14.22 -7.25 -4.50
N ALA A 92 13.53 -7.02 -3.38
CA ALA A 92 14.06 -7.27 -2.03
C ALA A 92 14.33 -8.77 -1.81
N ASP A 93 13.38 -9.64 -2.16
CA ASP A 93 13.54 -11.10 -2.06
C ASP A 93 14.72 -11.58 -2.92
N ILE A 94 14.85 -11.09 -4.16
CA ILE A 94 15.99 -11.39 -5.04
C ILE A 94 17.30 -10.94 -4.40
N LYS A 95 17.35 -9.76 -3.78
CA LYS A 95 18.54 -9.27 -3.10
C LYS A 95 18.93 -10.17 -1.93
N GLU A 96 17.95 -10.60 -1.13
CA GLU A 96 18.17 -11.54 -0.03
C GLU A 96 18.69 -12.89 -0.53
N LEU A 97 18.04 -13.47 -1.55
CA LEU A 97 18.48 -14.71 -2.18
C LEU A 97 19.90 -14.61 -2.75
N LYS A 98 20.23 -13.51 -3.43
CA LYS A 98 21.59 -13.26 -3.93
C LYS A 98 22.61 -13.19 -2.79
N ASN A 99 22.27 -12.56 -1.67
CA ASN A 99 23.14 -12.51 -0.51
C ASN A 99 23.33 -13.89 0.12
N LEU A 100 22.30 -14.73 0.17
CA LEU A 100 22.40 -16.10 0.67
C LEU A 100 23.27 -16.99 -0.23
N ILE A 101 23.14 -16.85 -1.56
CA ILE A 101 23.96 -17.58 -2.54
C ILE A 101 25.42 -17.11 -2.46
N ASN A 102 25.67 -15.80 -2.43
CA ASN A 102 27.02 -15.24 -2.44
C ASN A 102 27.71 -15.31 -1.06
N GLY A 103 26.94 -15.34 0.03
CA GLY A 103 27.43 -15.41 1.40
C GLY A 103 27.75 -16.82 1.88
N ASN A 104 27.50 -17.87 1.09
CA ASN A 104 27.77 -19.25 1.45
C ASN A 104 28.56 -20.01 0.36
N PRO A 105 29.89 -19.83 0.28
CA PRO A 105 30.73 -20.66 -0.58
C PRO A 105 30.86 -22.13 -0.13
N ALA A 106 30.21 -22.55 0.97
CA ALA A 106 30.42 -23.85 1.61
C ALA A 106 29.39 -24.95 1.26
N MET A 107 28.39 -24.69 0.41
CA MET A 107 27.35 -25.67 0.04
C MET A 107 27.57 -26.37 -1.32
N ILE A 108 28.61 -26.01 -2.07
CA ILE A 108 29.07 -26.85 -3.20
C ILE A 108 30.20 -27.73 -2.66
N LYS A 109 29.85 -28.75 -1.88
CA LYS A 109 30.72 -29.91 -1.75
C LYS A 109 30.54 -30.72 -3.03
N ASP A 110 31.53 -30.68 -3.89
CA ASP A 110 31.64 -31.64 -4.99
C ASP A 110 31.94 -32.99 -4.35
N ASP A 111 30.89 -33.78 -4.08
CA ASP A 111 30.99 -35.15 -3.55
C ASP A 111 31.45 -36.13 -4.66
N ARG A 112 32.44 -35.72 -5.46
CA ARG A 112 33.08 -36.58 -6.46
C ARG A 112 34.46 -37.00 -5.98
N ASP A 113 34.57 -38.32 -5.82
CA ASP A 113 35.76 -39.14 -5.93
C ASP A 113 36.74 -39.11 -4.75
N THR A 114 36.38 -39.86 -3.70
CA THR A 114 37.36 -40.75 -3.03
C THR A 114 37.05 -42.19 -3.46
N ILE A 115 37.58 -42.59 -4.62
CA ILE A 115 37.68 -44.00 -4.99
C ILE A 115 38.88 -44.53 -4.20
N GLU A 116 38.62 -45.31 -3.13
CA GLU A 116 39.68 -46.06 -2.45
C GLU A 116 40.25 -47.11 -3.42
N GLU A 117 41.54 -47.00 -3.73
CA GLU A 117 42.27 -48.05 -4.45
C GLU A 117 42.30 -49.31 -3.58
N VAL A 118 41.67 -50.37 -4.07
CA VAL A 118 41.72 -51.70 -3.44
C VAL A 118 43.06 -52.35 -3.78
N PRO A 119 43.92 -52.69 -2.81
CA PRO A 119 45.20 -53.34 -3.09
C PRO A 119 44.98 -54.80 -3.51
N PHE A 120 45.74 -55.22 -4.53
CA PHE A 120 45.77 -56.56 -5.13
C PHE A 120 46.33 -57.63 -4.19
#